data_AF-A0A8H6HMX9-F1
#
_entry.id   AF-A0A8H6HMX9-F1
#
_cell.length_a   1.000
_cell.length_b   1.000
_cell.length_c   1.000
_cell.angle_alpha   90.00
_cell.angle_beta   90.00
_cell.angle_gamma   90.00
#
_symmetry.space_group_name_H-M   'P 1'
#
loop_
_entity.id
_entity.type
_entity.pdbx_description
1 polymer ?
#
loop_
_entity_poly.entity_id
_entity_poly.type
_entity_poly.pdbx_seq_one_letter_code
_entity_poly.pdbx_strand_id
1 'polypeptide(L)'
;PHLITPILFLGPLYATYLQQTLPFQKFWFPKQKFLNLIGLRTYTLGPLTEEIDFRACVLAPYHLAGCSPTKMVFLTPLSFGLAHAHHAWDAYAKLLSKPTSSSPLSPSLPVPFQLIYTTLFGFHAAYLSLRTGSLLPAVSAHAFCNIMGFPEVAYEIRTWPHRKYLIILLYLIGIVGYVYTLPRWTETPGSIFWPST
;
A
#
# COMPACT_ATOMS: atom_id res chain seq x y z
N PRO A 1 -5.67 0.58 14.53
CA PRO A 1 -5.73 0.34 13.07
C PRO A 1 -4.65 1.04 12.20
N HIS A 2 -4.45 2.36 12.30
CA HIS A 2 -3.58 3.12 11.37
C HIS A 2 -2.11 2.68 11.31
N LEU A 3 -1.59 2.09 12.39
CA LEU A 3 -0.19 1.65 12.49
C LEU A 3 0.06 0.23 11.93
N ILE A 4 -0.98 -0.50 11.53
CA ILE A 4 -0.84 -1.88 11.03
C ILE A 4 -0.01 -1.89 9.74
N THR A 5 -0.29 -0.97 8.80
CA THR A 5 0.46 -0.88 7.54
C THR A 5 1.91 -0.42 7.80
N PRO A 6 2.19 0.64 8.59
CA PRO A 6 3.56 0.96 8.98
C PRO A 6 4.37 -0.20 9.59
N ILE A 7 3.74 -1.07 10.38
CA ILE A 7 4.42 -2.26 10.93
C ILE A 7 4.87 -3.21 9.82
N LEU A 8 4.02 -3.46 8.81
CA LEU A 8 4.42 -4.29 7.66
C LEU A 8 5.67 -3.72 6.95
N PHE A 9 5.84 -2.40 6.98
CA PHE A 9 6.93 -1.67 6.34
C PHE A 9 8.14 -1.40 7.25
N LEU A 10 8.32 -2.12 8.35
CA LEU A 10 9.51 -1.93 9.22
C LEU A 10 10.85 -2.07 8.47
N GLY A 11 10.96 -3.04 7.56
CA GLY A 11 12.13 -3.19 6.68
C GLY A 11 12.37 -1.95 5.79
N PRO A 12 11.41 -1.57 4.93
CA PRO A 12 11.50 -0.37 4.09
C PRO A 12 11.71 0.94 4.86
N LEU A 13 11.09 1.08 6.04
CA LEU A 13 11.30 2.23 6.92
C LEU A 13 12.75 2.29 7.40
N TYR A 14 13.35 1.15 7.74
CA TYR A 14 14.76 1.08 8.08
C TYR A 14 15.67 1.39 6.89
N ALA A 15 15.34 0.91 5.69
CA ALA A 15 16.08 1.28 4.49
C ALA A 15 16.01 2.80 4.22
N THR A 16 14.84 3.40 4.38
CA THR A 16 14.61 4.86 4.27
C THR A 16 15.39 5.63 5.34
N TYR A 17 15.46 5.09 6.57
CA TYR A 17 16.29 5.63 7.64
C TYR A 17 17.79 5.65 7.27
N LEU A 18 18.29 4.55 6.68
CA LEU A 18 19.69 4.47 6.22
C LEU A 18 19.96 5.46 5.09
N GLN A 19 18.98 5.71 4.22
CA GLN A 19 19.04 6.73 3.18
C GLN A 19 18.95 8.17 3.71
N GLN A 20 18.64 8.36 5.01
CA GLN A 20 18.48 9.68 5.64
C GLN A 20 17.34 10.53 5.06
N THR A 21 16.27 9.88 4.59
CA THR A 21 15.12 10.52 3.93
C THR A 21 13.83 10.49 4.75
N LEU A 22 13.84 9.90 5.96
CA LEU A 22 12.71 9.97 6.89
C LEU A 22 12.53 11.41 7.42
N PRO A 23 11.33 11.73 7.97
CA PRO A 23 11.11 13.01 8.62
C PRO A 23 12.23 13.40 9.58
N PHE A 24 12.65 14.65 9.50
CA PHE A 24 13.71 15.25 10.32
C PHE A 24 15.14 14.70 10.09
N GLN A 25 15.37 13.93 9.02
CA GLN A 25 16.72 13.53 8.60
C GLN A 25 17.32 14.47 7.54
N LYS A 26 18.62 14.29 7.27
CA LYS A 26 19.44 15.18 6.43
C LYS A 26 18.85 15.46 5.04
N PHE A 27 18.20 14.47 4.41
CA PHE A 27 17.66 14.56 3.05
C PHE A 27 16.13 14.56 3.04
N TRP A 28 15.48 15.03 4.11
CA TRP A 28 14.03 15.17 4.16
C TRP A 28 13.56 16.49 3.54
N PHE A 29 13.04 16.43 2.32
CA PHE A 29 12.55 17.59 1.58
C PHE A 29 11.03 17.55 1.36
N PRO A 30 10.21 17.85 2.39
CA PRO A 30 8.76 17.64 2.33
C PRO A 30 8.06 18.55 1.32
N LYS A 31 8.54 19.79 1.12
CA LYS A 31 7.94 20.74 0.17
C LYS A 31 7.96 20.20 -1.27
N GLN A 32 9.09 19.62 -1.68
CA GLN A 32 9.29 19.11 -3.04
C GLN A 32 8.49 17.82 -3.27
N LYS A 33 8.30 17.00 -2.23
CA LYS A 33 7.59 15.72 -2.33
C LYS A 33 6.07 15.85 -2.15
N PHE A 34 5.60 16.63 -1.18
CA PHE A 34 4.20 16.62 -0.72
C PHE A 34 3.39 17.86 -1.09
N LEU A 35 4.01 19.03 -1.20
CA LEU A 35 3.28 20.31 -1.28
C LEU A 35 3.08 20.86 -2.69
N ASN A 36 3.40 20.07 -3.72
CA ASN A 36 3.04 20.38 -5.10
C ASN A 36 1.74 19.64 -5.48
N LEU A 37 1.10 20.02 -6.60
CA LEU A 37 -0.17 19.43 -7.05
C LEU A 37 -0.09 17.92 -7.27
N ILE A 38 1.06 17.42 -7.73
CA ILE A 38 1.29 15.98 -7.96
C ILE A 38 1.35 15.26 -6.61
N GLY A 39 2.07 15.80 -5.63
CA GLY A 39 2.19 15.26 -4.28
C GLY A 39 0.85 15.25 -3.56
N LEU A 40 0.09 16.35 -3.63
CA LEU A 40 -1.24 16.43 -3.05
C LEU A 40 -2.20 15.40 -3.67
N ARG A 41 -2.16 15.25 -5.00
CA ARG A 41 -2.92 14.22 -5.71
C ARG A 41 -2.50 12.82 -5.26
N THR A 42 -1.21 12.53 -5.21
CA THR A 42 -0.68 11.17 -5.01
C THR A 42 -0.82 10.69 -3.56
N TYR A 43 -0.64 11.58 -2.59
CA TYR A 43 -0.53 11.21 -1.18
C TYR A 43 -1.77 11.56 -0.35
N THR A 44 -2.68 12.38 -0.87
CA THR A 44 -3.88 12.81 -0.14
C THR A 44 -5.15 12.59 -0.94
N LEU A 45 -5.32 13.29 -2.07
CA LEU A 45 -6.60 13.31 -2.79
C LEU A 45 -6.91 11.97 -3.45
N GLY A 46 -5.94 11.37 -4.16
CA GLY A 46 -6.08 10.06 -4.80
C GLY A 46 -6.48 8.98 -3.80
N PRO A 47 -5.69 8.74 -2.72
CA PRO A 47 -6.06 7.83 -1.65
C PRO A 47 -7.47 8.06 -1.09
N LEU A 48 -7.83 9.33 -0.81
CA LEU A 48 -9.16 9.64 -0.29
C LEU A 48 -10.27 9.29 -1.29
N THR A 49 -10.14 9.72 -2.54
CA THR A 49 -11.18 9.51 -3.56
C THR A 49 -11.32 8.05 -3.94
N GLU A 50 -10.20 7.32 -4.05
CA GLU A 50 -10.22 5.90 -4.40
C GLU A 50 -10.82 5.07 -3.27
N GLU A 51 -10.47 5.33 -2.01
CA GLU A 51 -11.10 4.60 -0.90
C GLU A 51 -12.60 4.93 -0.77
N ILE A 52 -13.04 6.15 -1.06
CA ILE A 52 -14.48 6.46 -1.16
C ILE A 52 -15.13 5.61 -2.26
N ASP A 53 -14.59 5.63 -3.47
CA ASP A 53 -15.18 4.91 -4.61
C ASP A 53 -15.24 3.39 -4.35
N PHE A 54 -14.12 2.78 -3.97
CA PHE A 54 -14.08 1.33 -3.82
C PHE A 54 -14.69 0.83 -2.51
N ARG A 55 -14.62 1.57 -1.39
CA ARG A 55 -15.09 1.06 -0.08
C ARG A 55 -16.45 1.61 0.31
N ALA A 56 -16.86 2.76 -0.22
CA ALA A 56 -18.23 3.24 -0.05
C ALA A 56 -19.13 2.84 -1.24
N CYS A 57 -18.68 2.97 -2.49
CA CYS A 57 -19.55 2.74 -3.65
C CYS A 57 -19.54 1.29 -4.15
N VAL A 58 -18.38 0.64 -4.24
CA VAL A 58 -18.28 -0.75 -4.74
C VAL A 58 -18.59 -1.79 -3.66
N LEU A 59 -18.10 -1.57 -2.44
CA LEU A 59 -18.29 -2.52 -1.34
C LEU A 59 -19.72 -2.49 -0.77
N ALA A 60 -20.40 -1.34 -0.76
CA ALA A 60 -21.76 -1.24 -0.19
C ALA A 60 -22.82 -2.12 -0.90
N PRO A 61 -22.88 -2.21 -2.25
CA PRO A 61 -23.78 -3.15 -2.92
C PRO A 61 -23.58 -4.62 -2.51
N TYR A 62 -22.33 -5.05 -2.27
CA TYR A 62 -22.05 -6.41 -1.79
C TYR A 62 -22.60 -6.61 -0.37
N HIS A 63 -22.48 -5.59 0.49
CA HIS A 63 -23.06 -5.62 1.83
C HIS A 63 -24.59 -5.72 1.76
N LEU A 64 -25.22 -4.88 0.95
CA LEU A 64 -26.68 -4.87 0.75
C LEU A 64 -27.20 -6.19 0.15
N ALA A 65 -26.40 -6.85 -0.67
CA ALA A 65 -26.69 -8.18 -1.21
C ALA A 65 -26.49 -9.32 -0.18
N GLY A 66 -26.15 -9.02 1.07
CA GLY A 66 -25.93 -10.02 2.13
C GLY A 66 -24.67 -10.86 1.93
N CYS A 67 -23.67 -10.36 1.19
CA CYS A 67 -22.41 -11.07 1.05
C CYS A 67 -21.69 -11.18 2.40
N SER A 68 -21.06 -12.33 2.66
CA SER A 68 -20.23 -12.49 3.86
C SER A 68 -19.02 -11.56 3.83
N PRO A 69 -18.49 -11.14 4.99
CA PRO A 69 -17.32 -10.27 5.06
C PRO A 69 -16.12 -10.84 4.29
N THR A 70 -15.91 -12.16 4.34
CA THR A 70 -14.88 -12.84 3.55
C THR A 70 -15.03 -12.60 2.04
N LYS A 71 -16.24 -12.75 1.50
CA LYS A 71 -16.50 -12.47 0.08
C LYS A 71 -16.22 -11.01 -0.25
N MET A 72 -16.65 -10.09 0.62
CA MET A 72 -16.42 -8.66 0.43
C MET A 72 -14.93 -8.30 0.41
N VAL A 73 -14.12 -8.90 1.30
CA VAL A 73 -12.67 -8.70 1.35
C VAL A 73 -11.97 -9.19 0.09
N PHE A 74 -12.37 -10.34 -0.46
CA PHE A 74 -11.63 -10.97 -1.56
C PHE A 74 -12.21 -10.75 -2.96
N LEU A 75 -13.48 -10.34 -3.10
CA LEU A 75 -14.09 -10.10 -4.41
C LEU A 75 -14.10 -8.63 -4.82
N THR A 76 -14.48 -7.72 -3.91
CA THR A 76 -14.58 -6.29 -4.25
C THR A 76 -13.25 -5.71 -4.73
N PRO A 77 -12.07 -6.10 -4.19
CA PRO A 77 -10.82 -5.48 -4.63
C PRO A 77 -10.29 -6.02 -5.96
N LEU A 78 -10.95 -7.00 -6.57
CA LEU A 78 -10.65 -7.39 -7.95
C LEU A 78 -11.01 -6.27 -8.94
N SER A 79 -12.09 -5.52 -8.70
CA SER A 79 -12.42 -4.35 -9.52
C SER A 79 -11.41 -3.22 -9.32
N PHE A 80 -10.88 -3.06 -8.09
CA PHE A 80 -9.79 -2.13 -7.79
C PHE A 80 -8.53 -2.47 -8.59
N GLY A 81 -8.09 -3.74 -8.54
CA GLY A 81 -6.96 -4.21 -9.34
C GLY A 81 -7.18 -3.99 -10.84
N LEU A 82 -8.36 -4.34 -11.35
CA LEU A 82 -8.71 -4.18 -12.77
C LEU A 82 -8.73 -2.71 -13.20
N ALA A 83 -9.27 -1.81 -12.39
CA ALA A 83 -9.26 -0.37 -12.65
C ALA A 83 -7.84 0.18 -12.82
N HIS A 84 -6.85 -0.45 -12.19
CA HIS A 84 -5.43 -0.07 -12.29
C HIS A 84 -4.65 -0.81 -13.39
N ALA A 85 -5.28 -1.75 -14.09
CA ALA A 85 -4.63 -2.50 -15.18
C ALA A 85 -4.14 -1.59 -16.30
N HIS A 86 -4.85 -0.48 -16.57
CA HIS A 86 -4.47 0.47 -17.61
C HIS A 86 -3.18 1.21 -17.28
N HIS A 87 -2.94 1.61 -16.02
CA HIS A 87 -1.66 2.21 -15.61
C HIS A 87 -0.49 1.24 -15.76
N ALA A 88 -0.73 -0.03 -15.44
CA ALA A 88 0.27 -1.07 -15.63
C ALA A 88 0.56 -1.24 -17.13
N TRP A 89 -0.47 -1.33 -17.98
CA TRP A 89 -0.32 -1.38 -19.43
C TRP A 89 0.46 -0.19 -19.99
N ASP A 90 0.15 1.04 -19.57
CA ASP A 90 0.86 2.25 -20.00
C ASP A 90 2.35 2.22 -19.62
N ALA A 91 2.67 1.71 -18.44
CA ALA A 91 4.06 1.53 -18.00
C ALA A 91 4.79 0.53 -18.89
N TYR A 92 4.15 -0.58 -19.26
CA TYR A 92 4.69 -1.58 -20.17
C TYR A 92 4.86 -1.06 -21.59
N ALA A 93 3.86 -0.37 -22.14
CA ALA A 93 3.94 0.23 -23.46
C ALA A 93 5.12 1.21 -23.56
N LYS A 94 5.34 2.04 -22.53
CA LYS A 94 6.48 2.98 -22.46
C LYS A 94 7.83 2.28 -22.40
N LEU A 95 7.93 1.10 -21.78
CA LEU A 95 9.16 0.29 -21.80
C LEU A 95 9.46 -0.23 -23.21
N LEU A 96 8.43 -0.67 -23.93
CA LEU A 96 8.57 -1.16 -25.31
C LEU A 96 8.93 -0.07 -26.32
N SER A 97 8.53 1.18 -26.06
CA SER A 97 8.74 2.32 -26.98
C SER A 97 10.06 3.08 -26.79
N LYS A 98 10.88 2.78 -25.77
CA LYS A 98 12.13 3.52 -25.52
C LYS A 98 13.35 2.87 -26.22
N PRO A 99 14.15 3.63 -26.99
CA PRO A 99 15.41 3.14 -27.53
C PRO A 99 16.43 2.91 -26.40
N THR A 100 17.23 1.86 -26.54
CA THR A 100 18.09 1.19 -25.54
C THR A 100 19.21 2.07 -24.90
N SER A 101 19.32 3.36 -25.21
CA SER A 101 20.55 4.13 -24.98
C SER A 101 20.44 5.38 -24.09
N SER A 102 19.33 5.65 -23.39
CA SER A 102 19.30 6.80 -22.46
C SER A 102 18.47 6.59 -21.19
N SER A 103 19.18 6.74 -20.07
CA SER A 103 18.74 6.76 -18.67
C SER A 103 18.75 5.40 -17.94
N PRO A 104 19.32 5.32 -16.72
CA PRO A 104 19.14 4.14 -15.87
C PRO A 104 17.65 4.02 -15.58
N LEU A 105 17.02 2.99 -16.13
CA LEU A 105 15.65 2.64 -15.86
C LEU A 105 15.47 2.58 -14.34
N SER A 106 14.60 3.44 -13.80
CA SER A 106 13.89 3.09 -12.56
C SER A 106 13.32 1.68 -12.78
N PRO A 107 13.55 0.71 -11.90
CA PRO A 107 13.10 -0.66 -12.11
C PRO A 107 11.58 -0.69 -11.97
N SER A 108 10.87 -0.32 -13.04
CA SER A 108 9.43 -0.48 -13.11
C SER A 108 9.14 -1.97 -13.03
N LEU A 109 8.59 -2.40 -11.90
CA LEU A 109 8.19 -3.79 -11.68
C LEU A 109 7.31 -4.27 -12.84
N PRO A 110 7.39 -5.56 -13.22
CA PRO A 110 6.53 -6.11 -14.26
C PRO A 110 5.05 -5.80 -13.99
N VAL A 111 4.29 -5.48 -15.03
CA VAL A 111 2.83 -5.26 -14.98
C VAL A 111 2.04 -6.27 -14.15
N PRO A 112 2.22 -7.60 -14.32
CA PRO A 112 1.48 -8.56 -13.50
C PRO A 112 1.81 -8.41 -12.01
N PHE A 113 3.05 -8.05 -11.69
CA PHE A 113 3.47 -7.80 -10.31
C PHE A 113 2.76 -6.57 -9.72
N GLN A 114 2.68 -5.48 -10.48
CA GLN A 114 1.96 -4.29 -10.06
C GLN A 114 0.47 -4.59 -9.82
N LEU A 115 -0.18 -5.34 -10.71
CA LEU A 115 -1.59 -5.71 -10.56
C LEU A 115 -1.85 -6.61 -9.36
N ILE A 116 -1.00 -7.62 -9.13
CA ILE A 116 -1.09 -8.48 -7.94
C ILE A 116 -0.92 -7.64 -6.68
N TYR A 117 0.10 -6.79 -6.63
CA TYR A 117 0.38 -5.94 -5.48
C TYR A 117 -0.79 -4.98 -5.18
N THR A 118 -1.32 -4.32 -6.20
CA THR A 118 -2.50 -3.44 -6.09
C THR A 118 -3.72 -4.20 -5.59
N THR A 119 -3.93 -5.44 -6.06
CA THR A 119 -5.04 -6.28 -5.61
C THR A 119 -4.88 -6.72 -4.15
N LEU A 120 -3.67 -7.11 -3.73
CA LEU A 120 -3.36 -7.47 -2.34
C LEU A 120 -3.55 -6.28 -1.39
N PHE A 121 -3.09 -5.10 -1.78
CA PHE A 121 -3.40 -3.87 -1.06
C PHE A 121 -4.92 -3.67 -0.97
N GLY A 122 -5.61 -3.94 -2.07
CA GLY A 122 -7.06 -3.87 -2.12
C GLY A 122 -7.76 -4.75 -1.08
N PHE A 123 -7.31 -5.99 -0.90
CA PHE A 123 -7.79 -6.90 0.14
C PHE A 123 -7.54 -6.35 1.54
N HIS A 124 -6.34 -5.82 1.79
CA HIS A 124 -5.98 -5.19 3.07
C HIS A 124 -6.89 -3.99 3.39
N ALA A 125 -7.06 -3.06 2.46
CA ALA A 125 -7.90 -1.88 2.64
C ALA A 125 -9.39 -2.25 2.87
N ALA A 126 -9.91 -3.24 2.13
CA ALA A 126 -11.26 -3.75 2.37
C ALA A 126 -11.39 -4.39 3.76
N TYR A 127 -10.42 -5.19 4.19
CA TYR A 127 -10.39 -5.76 5.53
C TYR A 127 -10.39 -4.70 6.62
N LEU A 128 -9.53 -3.68 6.51
CA LEU A 128 -9.48 -2.56 7.45
C LEU A 128 -10.85 -1.88 7.56
N SER A 129 -11.45 -1.50 6.43
CA SER A 129 -12.72 -0.78 6.40
C SER A 129 -13.88 -1.58 7.01
N LEU A 130 -13.97 -2.88 6.71
CA LEU A 130 -15.01 -3.75 7.25
C LEU A 130 -14.82 -4.00 8.76
N ARG A 131 -13.58 -4.25 9.19
CA ARG A 131 -13.29 -4.54 10.60
C ARG A 131 -13.47 -3.32 11.50
N THR A 132 -13.09 -2.13 11.03
CA THR A 132 -13.18 -0.90 11.83
C THR A 132 -14.46 -0.10 11.60
N GLY A 133 -15.24 -0.41 10.55
CA GLY A 133 -16.40 0.39 10.15
C GLY A 133 -16.04 1.83 9.74
N SER A 134 -14.81 2.06 9.28
CA SER A 134 -14.28 3.40 8.98
C SER A 134 -13.37 3.35 7.77
N LEU A 135 -13.46 4.37 6.91
CA LEU A 135 -12.57 4.53 5.75
C LEU A 135 -11.18 5.06 6.13
N LEU A 136 -11.05 5.73 7.29
CA LEU A 136 -9.82 6.44 7.66
C LEU A 136 -8.59 5.50 7.77
N PRO A 137 -8.69 4.28 8.35
CA PRO A 137 -7.59 3.35 8.35
C PRO A 137 -7.14 2.94 6.94
N ALA A 138 -8.08 2.67 6.03
CA ALA A 138 -7.77 2.34 4.64
C ALA A 138 -7.11 3.52 3.90
N VAL A 139 -7.65 4.74 4.04
CA VAL A 139 -7.07 5.95 3.45
C VAL A 139 -5.64 6.18 3.95
N SER A 140 -5.41 6.03 5.26
CA SER A 140 -4.08 6.19 5.83
C SER A 140 -3.10 5.11 5.35
N ALA A 141 -3.55 3.87 5.22
CA ALA A 141 -2.76 2.77 4.69
C ALA A 141 -2.39 3.02 3.23
N HIS A 142 -3.35 3.49 2.42
CA HIS A 142 -3.16 3.83 1.03
C HIS A 142 -2.12 4.95 0.87
N ALA A 143 -2.33 6.08 1.54
CA ALA A 143 -1.39 7.20 1.52
C ALA A 143 0.02 6.74 1.93
N PHE A 144 0.13 5.94 2.99
CA PHE A 144 1.40 5.41 3.46
C PHE A 144 2.08 4.48 2.43
N CYS A 145 1.34 3.57 1.81
CA CYS A 145 1.85 2.73 0.72
C CYS A 145 2.34 3.57 -0.46
N ASN A 146 1.63 4.63 -0.84
CA ASN A 146 2.07 5.53 -1.92
C ASN A 146 3.37 6.24 -1.54
N ILE A 147 3.54 6.63 -0.26
CA ILE A 147 4.76 7.30 0.25
C ILE A 147 5.97 6.37 0.20
N MET A 148 5.78 5.12 0.64
CA MET A 148 6.85 4.12 0.77
C MET A 148 7.18 3.44 -0.56
N GLY A 149 6.20 3.28 -1.45
CA GLY A 149 6.35 2.52 -2.67
C GLY A 149 6.49 1.02 -2.41
N PHE A 150 7.04 0.31 -3.40
CA PHE A 150 7.27 -1.11 -3.30
C PHE A 150 8.59 -1.42 -2.57
N PRO A 151 8.65 -2.39 -1.64
CA PRO A 151 9.89 -2.80 -0.98
C PRO A 151 10.91 -3.46 -1.94
N GLU A 152 12.09 -2.84 -2.10
CA GLU A 152 13.16 -3.36 -2.97
C GLU A 152 14.27 -4.07 -2.18
N VAL A 153 13.92 -5.13 -1.45
CA VAL A 153 14.83 -5.86 -0.52
C VAL A 153 16.20 -6.19 -1.16
N ALA A 154 16.19 -6.65 -2.40
CA ALA A 154 17.41 -7.03 -3.12
C ALA A 154 18.32 -5.81 -3.39
N TYR A 155 17.74 -4.67 -3.75
CA TYR A 155 18.47 -3.41 -3.92
C TYR A 155 19.02 -2.90 -2.59
N GLU A 156 18.22 -2.96 -1.53
CA GLU A 156 18.60 -2.49 -0.19
C GLU A 156 19.77 -3.29 0.40
N ILE A 157 19.73 -4.63 0.26
CA ILE A 157 20.81 -5.52 0.71
C ILE A 157 22.10 -5.25 -0.07
N ARG A 158 22.01 -5.00 -1.38
CA ARG A 158 23.17 -4.67 -2.23
C ARG A 158 23.77 -3.31 -1.86
N THR A 159 22.92 -2.34 -1.55
CA THR A 159 23.34 -0.98 -1.16
C THR A 159 24.00 -0.97 0.22
N TRP A 160 23.50 -1.77 1.17
CA TRP A 160 23.99 -1.82 2.55
C TRP A 160 24.42 -3.23 2.99
N PRO A 161 25.49 -3.80 2.41
CA PRO A 161 25.87 -5.20 2.66
C PRO A 161 26.22 -5.48 4.12
N HIS A 162 26.79 -4.49 4.83
CA HIS A 162 27.11 -4.61 6.26
C HIS A 162 25.87 -4.63 7.18
N ARG A 163 24.69 -4.22 6.68
CA ARG A 163 23.42 -4.21 7.41
C ARG A 163 22.44 -5.27 6.92
N LYS A 164 22.85 -6.14 5.98
CA LYS A 164 21.97 -7.12 5.31
C LYS A 164 21.10 -7.95 6.27
N TYR A 165 21.69 -8.46 7.35
CA TYR A 165 20.97 -9.31 8.30
C TYR A 165 19.92 -8.53 9.07
N LEU A 166 20.21 -7.27 9.42
CA LEU A 166 19.26 -6.41 10.10
C LEU A 166 18.12 -5.96 9.17
N ILE A 167 18.42 -5.69 7.89
CA ILE A 167 17.41 -5.42 6.87
C ILE A 167 16.44 -6.62 6.79
N ILE A 168 16.96 -7.83 6.52
CA ILE A 168 16.14 -9.05 6.43
C ILE A 168 15.34 -9.26 7.71
N LEU A 169 15.97 -9.11 8.88
CA LEU A 169 15.31 -9.26 10.18
C LEU A 169 14.12 -8.30 10.33
N LEU A 170 14.27 -7.03 9.95
CA LEU A 170 13.19 -6.04 10.07
C LEU A 170 12.06 -6.26 9.07
N TYR A 171 12.33 -6.82 7.89
CA TYR A 171 11.28 -7.32 7.00
C TYR A 171 10.48 -8.45 7.65
N LEU A 172 11.17 -9.43 8.23
CA LEU A 172 10.51 -10.56 8.90
C LEU A 172 9.70 -10.11 10.12
N ILE A 173 10.27 -9.25 10.96
CA ILE A 173 9.57 -8.65 12.11
C ILE A 173 8.35 -7.86 11.63
N GLY A 174 8.47 -7.12 10.53
CA GLY A 174 7.34 -6.38 9.95
C GLY A 174 6.19 -7.29 9.53
N ILE A 175 6.49 -8.40 8.84
CA ILE A 175 5.47 -9.38 8.41
C ILE A 175 4.83 -10.06 9.63
N VAL A 176 5.63 -10.54 10.58
CA VAL A 176 5.12 -11.21 11.80
C VAL A 176 4.28 -10.23 12.62
N GLY A 177 4.77 -9.00 12.80
CA GLY A 177 4.05 -7.94 13.49
C GLY A 177 2.74 -7.58 12.81
N TYR A 178 2.72 -7.51 11.48
CA TYR A 178 1.51 -7.28 10.69
C TYR A 178 0.48 -8.39 10.92
N VAL A 179 0.86 -9.67 10.77
CA VAL A 179 -0.03 -10.82 10.98
C VAL A 179 -0.59 -10.84 12.41
N TYR A 180 0.26 -10.52 13.39
CA TYR A 180 -0.16 -10.48 14.80
C TYR A 180 -1.12 -9.32 15.09
N THR A 181 -0.81 -8.12 14.59
CA THR A 181 -1.58 -6.89 14.92
C THR A 181 -2.84 -6.74 14.08
N LEU A 182 -2.87 -7.25 12.84
CA LEU A 182 -3.99 -7.08 11.91
C LEU A 182 -5.36 -7.45 12.54
N PRO A 183 -5.58 -8.65 13.11
CA PRO A 183 -6.88 -8.97 13.70
C PRO A 183 -7.12 -8.27 15.05
N ARG A 184 -6.08 -7.98 15.82
CA ARG A 184 -6.21 -7.43 17.19
C ARG A 184 -6.47 -5.93 17.19
N TRP A 185 -5.78 -5.19 16.33
CA TRP A 185 -5.83 -3.73 16.29
C TRP A 185 -6.92 -3.20 15.36
N THR A 186 -7.67 -4.08 14.70
CA THR A 186 -8.87 -3.77 13.91
C THR A 186 -10.14 -4.25 14.59
N GLU A 187 -10.04 -4.92 15.75
CA GLU A 187 -11.21 -5.28 16.54
C GLU A 187 -11.91 -4.02 17.02
N THR A 188 -13.16 -3.86 16.58
CA THR A 188 -14.02 -2.72 16.93
C THR A 188 -15.38 -3.30 17.31
N PRO A 189 -15.77 -3.24 18.60
CA PRO A 189 -17.06 -3.73 19.05
C PRO A 189 -18.19 -3.03 18.29
N GLY A 190 -19.19 -3.79 17.84
CA GLY A 190 -20.37 -3.23 17.18
C GLY A 190 -20.15 -2.76 15.74
N SER A 191 -19.11 -3.23 15.04
CA SER A 191 -18.98 -2.97 13.59
C SER A 191 -20.20 -3.52 12.85
N ILE A 192 -20.89 -2.65 12.10
CA ILE A 192 -22.05 -2.99 11.27
C ILE A 192 -21.72 -4.03 10.18
N PHE A 193 -20.45 -4.11 9.80
CA PHE A 193 -19.97 -5.02 8.76
C PHE A 193 -19.43 -6.33 9.32
N TRP A 194 -19.01 -6.33 10.59
CA TRP A 194 -18.33 -7.47 11.20
C TRP A 194 -18.81 -7.66 12.65
N PRO A 195 -19.95 -8.34 12.84
CA PRO A 195 -20.45 -8.64 14.17
C PRO A 195 -19.41 -9.46 14.94
N SER A 196 -19.13 -9.05 16.18
CA SER A 196 -18.37 -9.85 17.14
C SER A 196 -19.14 -11.14 17.38
N THR A 197 -18.58 -12.31 17.01
CA THR A 197 -19.08 -13.60 17.50
C THR A 197 -18.75 -13.76 18.97
#